data_AF-A0A068PS28-F1
#
_entry.id   AF-A0A068PS28-F1
#
_cell.length_a   1.000
_cell.length_b   1.000
_cell.length_c   1.000
_cell.angle_alpha   90.00
_cell.angle_beta   90.00
_cell.angle_gamma   90.00
#
_symmetry.space_group_name_H-M   'P 1'
#
loop_
_entity.id
_entity.type
_entity.pdbx_description
1 polymer ?
#
loop_
_entity_poly.entity_id
_entity_poly.type
_entity_poly.pdbx_seq_one_letter_code
_entity_poly.pdbx_strand_id
1 'polypeptide(L)'
;MVAHNLCYTTLLKPEDISASGGISGLLANYNLGPDDYIRTPTGAYFVKKHIRKGLLPCVLEQLLEARTKAKREMVAETDHFRRRVLDSRQLALKVSANSVYGFTGAQVGKLPCLEISSSISGFGRDMIEETKHLLEGRFTIGNGYKGDAKVIYGDT
;
A
#
# COMPACT_ATOMS: atom_id res chain seq x y z
N MET A 1 0.54 -1.48 -0.94
CA MET A 1 0.64 -2.58 -1.93
C MET A 1 1.98 -2.61 -2.64
N VAL A 2 2.33 -1.61 -3.45
CA VAL A 2 3.57 -1.59 -4.25
C VAL A 2 4.83 -1.64 -3.37
N ALA A 3 4.96 -0.73 -2.40
CA ALA A 3 6.16 -0.60 -1.57
C ALA A 3 6.57 -1.89 -0.83
N HIS A 4 5.58 -2.62 -0.33
CA HIS A 4 5.77 -3.82 0.49
C HIS A 4 5.52 -5.13 -0.28
N ASN A 5 5.34 -5.07 -1.61
CA ASN A 5 5.13 -6.23 -2.47
C ASN A 5 3.90 -7.10 -2.10
N LEU A 6 2.78 -6.49 -1.67
CA LEU A 6 1.57 -7.23 -1.27
C LEU A 6 0.82 -7.72 -2.53
N CYS A 7 0.69 -9.03 -2.67
CA CYS A 7 -0.02 -9.68 -3.76
C CYS A 7 -0.45 -11.10 -3.38
N TYR A 8 -1.49 -11.63 -4.02
CA TYR A 8 -1.86 -13.05 -3.93
C TYR A 8 -0.68 -13.99 -4.20
N THR A 9 0.19 -13.61 -5.14
CA THR A 9 1.33 -14.43 -5.58
C THR A 9 2.54 -14.34 -4.65
N THR A 10 2.52 -13.44 -3.68
CA THR A 10 3.63 -13.19 -2.74
C THR A 10 3.22 -13.42 -1.29
N LEU A 11 1.94 -13.70 -1.02
CA LEU A 11 1.44 -14.09 0.29
C LEU A 11 1.94 -15.48 0.68
N LEU A 12 2.52 -15.59 1.87
CA LEU A 12 2.73 -16.88 2.54
C LEU A 12 1.43 -17.22 3.26
N LYS A 13 0.66 -18.15 2.71
CA LYS A 13 -0.73 -18.40 3.14
C LYS A 13 -0.80 -18.98 4.55
N PRO A 14 -1.80 -18.59 5.36
CA PRO A 14 -2.00 -19.16 6.70
C PRO A 14 -2.14 -20.70 6.68
N GLU A 15 -2.79 -21.24 5.65
CA GLU A 15 -2.96 -22.69 5.47
C GLU A 15 -1.60 -23.40 5.28
N ASP A 16 -0.75 -22.85 4.42
CA ASP A 16 0.58 -23.40 4.13
C ASP A 16 1.51 -23.28 5.34
N ILE A 17 1.40 -22.17 6.08
CA ILE A 17 2.11 -21.95 7.36
C ILE A 17 1.71 -23.03 8.37
N SER A 18 0.41 -23.28 8.51
CA SER A 18 -0.12 -24.27 9.45
C SER A 18 0.29 -25.69 9.07
N ALA A 19 0.19 -26.04 7.78
CA ALA A 19 0.60 -27.34 7.25
C ALA A 19 2.10 -27.62 7.42
N SER A 20 2.93 -26.58 7.47
CA SER A 20 4.38 -26.69 7.66
C SER A 20 4.81 -26.67 9.13
N GLY A 21 3.88 -26.72 10.09
CA GLY A 21 4.20 -26.66 11.53
C GLY A 21 4.58 -25.27 12.02
N GLY A 22 4.19 -24.21 11.30
CA GLY A 22 4.46 -22.82 11.63
C GLY A 22 5.31 -22.09 10.58
N ILE A 23 5.53 -20.79 10.80
CA ILE A 23 6.20 -19.94 9.81
C ILE A 23 7.63 -20.44 9.53
N SER A 24 8.38 -20.85 10.55
CA SER A 24 9.75 -21.36 10.41
C SER A 24 9.83 -22.59 9.51
N GLY A 25 8.86 -23.50 9.61
CA GLY A 25 8.81 -24.68 8.75
C GLY A 25 8.51 -24.32 7.30
N LEU A 26 7.58 -23.39 7.06
CA LEU A 26 7.29 -22.92 5.71
C LEU A 26 8.50 -22.20 5.07
N LEU A 27 9.19 -21.38 5.85
CA LEU A 27 10.40 -20.68 5.38
C LEU A 27 11.51 -21.67 5.03
N ALA A 28 11.70 -22.73 5.83
CA ALA A 28 12.64 -23.80 5.51
C ALA A 28 12.27 -24.55 4.22
N ASN A 29 10.99 -24.87 4.02
CA ASN A 29 10.48 -25.54 2.81
C ASN A 29 10.77 -24.74 1.53
N TYR A 30 10.73 -23.40 1.62
CA TYR A 30 11.03 -22.51 0.50
C TYR A 30 12.49 -22.02 0.47
N ASN A 31 13.33 -22.45 1.43
CA ASN A 31 14.70 -22.00 1.60
C ASN A 31 14.81 -20.45 1.69
N LEU A 32 13.91 -19.82 2.45
CA LEU A 32 13.83 -18.37 2.64
C LEU A 32 14.55 -17.96 3.93
N GLY A 33 15.40 -16.94 3.83
CA GLY A 33 16.06 -16.28 4.95
C GLY A 33 15.19 -15.20 5.63
N PRO A 34 15.66 -14.65 6.77
CA PRO A 34 14.95 -13.60 7.50
C PRO A 34 14.75 -12.31 6.69
N ASP A 35 15.61 -12.07 5.70
CA ASP A 35 15.53 -10.91 4.83
C ASP A 35 14.64 -11.11 3.60
N ASP A 36 14.07 -12.31 3.40
CA ASP A 36 13.32 -12.64 2.18
C ASP A 36 11.83 -12.36 2.28
N TYR A 37 11.34 -11.99 3.48
CA TYR A 37 9.94 -11.72 3.72
C TYR A 37 9.74 -10.53 4.67
N ILE A 38 8.49 -10.11 4.80
CA ILE A 38 8.04 -9.14 5.79
C ILE A 38 6.88 -9.72 6.59
N ARG A 39 6.72 -9.25 7.82
CA ARG A 39 5.49 -9.43 8.60
C ARG A 39 4.73 -8.11 8.61
N THR A 40 3.45 -8.14 8.29
CA THR A 40 2.59 -6.95 8.28
C THR A 40 2.08 -6.63 9.69
N PRO A 41 1.54 -5.43 9.94
CA PRO A 41 0.98 -5.07 11.25
C PRO A 41 -0.15 -5.98 11.71
N THR A 42 -0.86 -6.61 10.77
CA THR A 42 -1.93 -7.58 11.04
C THR A 42 -1.42 -9.02 11.17
N GLY A 43 -0.10 -9.23 11.11
CA GLY A 43 0.53 -10.54 11.31
C GLY A 43 0.63 -11.42 10.07
N ALA A 44 0.23 -10.94 8.89
CA ALA A 44 0.38 -11.68 7.64
C ALA A 44 1.84 -11.63 7.14
N TYR A 45 2.23 -12.60 6.32
CA TYR A 45 3.60 -12.69 5.80
C TYR A 45 3.62 -12.61 4.27
N PHE A 46 4.52 -11.79 3.74
CA PHE A 46 4.70 -11.63 2.28
C PHE A 46 6.17 -11.71 1.91
N VAL A 47 6.50 -12.41 0.83
CA VAL A 47 7.87 -12.43 0.30
C VAL A 47 8.23 -11.08 -0.33
N LYS A 48 9.49 -10.68 -0.20
CA LYS A 48 10.01 -9.44 -0.79
C LYS A 48 10.18 -9.57 -2.31
N LYS A 49 10.29 -8.41 -2.96
CA LYS A 49 10.30 -8.28 -4.43
C LYS A 49 11.45 -9.03 -5.11
N HIS A 50 12.59 -9.20 -4.45
CA HIS A 50 13.75 -9.91 -5.02
C HIS A 50 13.51 -11.42 -5.14
N ILE A 51 12.65 -12.00 -4.30
CA ILE A 51 12.20 -13.41 -4.44
C ILE A 51 11.17 -13.52 -5.56
N ARG A 52 10.15 -12.66 -5.52
CA ARG A 52 9.09 -12.63 -6.53
C ARG A 52 8.45 -11.25 -6.58
N LYS A 53 8.38 -10.65 -7.77
CA LYS A 53 7.58 -9.44 -7.99
C LYS A 53 6.10 -9.81 -8.09
N GLY A 54 5.27 -9.26 -7.20
CA GLY A 54 3.83 -9.52 -7.21
C GLY A 54 3.13 -8.93 -8.44
N LEU A 55 2.09 -9.62 -8.91
CA LEU A 55 1.25 -9.18 -10.03
C LEU A 55 0.45 -7.89 -9.74
N LEU A 56 -0.14 -7.78 -8.55
CA LEU A 56 -0.90 -6.57 -8.17
C LEU A 56 -0.02 -5.31 -8.14
N PRO A 57 1.20 -5.33 -7.57
CA PRO A 57 2.17 -4.25 -7.75
C PRO A 57 2.41 -3.85 -9.21
N CYS A 58 2.57 -4.82 -10.13
CA CYS A 58 2.76 -4.52 -11.55
C CYS A 58 1.56 -3.77 -12.16
N VAL A 59 0.33 -4.24 -11.88
CA VAL A 59 -0.90 -3.59 -12.36
C VAL A 59 -1.03 -2.17 -11.79
N LEU A 60 -0.73 -1.99 -10.50
CA LEU A 60 -0.78 -0.68 -9.85
C LEU A 60 0.28 0.28 -10.39
N GLU A 61 1.50 -0.18 -10.63
CA GLU A 61 2.57 0.62 -11.25
C GLU A 61 2.12 1.16 -12.61
N GLN A 62 1.49 0.33 -13.46
CA GLN A 62 0.95 0.74 -14.76
C GLN A 62 -0.19 1.77 -14.63
N LEU A 63 -1.13 1.57 -13.70
CA LEU A 63 -2.21 2.52 -13.44
C LEU A 63 -1.69 3.87 -12.94
N LEU A 64 -0.69 3.85 -12.05
CA LEU A 64 -0.06 5.06 -11.51
C LEU A 64 0.75 5.81 -12.57
N GLU A 65 1.44 5.09 -13.46
CA GLU A 65 2.15 5.69 -14.59
C GLU A 65 1.16 6.37 -15.55
N ALA A 66 0.11 5.66 -15.96
CA ALA A 66 -0.95 6.20 -16.81
C ALA A 66 -1.61 7.44 -16.18
N ARG A 67 -1.87 7.41 -14.86
CA ARG A 67 -2.42 8.54 -14.13
C ARG A 67 -1.44 9.72 -14.09
N THR A 68 -0.16 9.47 -13.87
CA THR A 68 0.89 10.49 -13.88
C THR A 68 0.96 11.19 -15.23
N LYS A 69 0.89 10.42 -16.33
CA LYS A 69 0.80 10.96 -17.68
C LYS A 69 -0.45 11.83 -17.86
N ALA A 70 -1.63 11.33 -17.49
CA ALA A 70 -2.88 12.10 -17.58
C ALA A 70 -2.82 13.42 -16.77
N LYS A 71 -2.23 13.41 -15.57
CA LYS A 71 -2.01 14.63 -14.78
C LYS A 71 -1.06 15.62 -15.47
N ARG A 72 0.02 15.15 -16.10
CA ARG A 72 0.95 16.02 -16.86
C ARG A 72 0.25 16.67 -18.05
N GLU A 73 -0.52 15.89 -18.81
CA GLU A 73 -1.35 16.40 -19.91
C GLU A 73 -2.34 17.45 -19.41
N MET A 74 -3.02 17.19 -18.28
CA MET A 74 -3.97 18.11 -17.66
C MET A 74 -3.34 19.45 -17.24
N VAL A 75 -2.13 19.42 -16.68
CA VAL A 75 -1.42 20.64 -16.25
C VAL A 75 -0.95 21.48 -17.44
N ALA A 76 -0.55 20.83 -18.54
CA ALA A 76 -0.10 21.50 -19.76
C ALA A 76 -1.25 22.06 -20.61
N GLU A 77 -2.48 21.56 -20.44
CA GLU A 77 -3.65 21.99 -21.21
C GLU A 77 -4.16 23.36 -20.77
N THR A 78 -4.35 24.25 -21.75
CA THR A 78 -4.81 25.63 -21.55
C THR A 78 -6.32 25.76 -21.75
N ASP A 79 -6.92 24.93 -22.62
CA ASP A 79 -8.36 24.97 -22.83
C ASP A 79 -9.10 24.42 -21.60
N HIS A 80 -10.01 25.24 -21.07
CA HIS A 80 -10.71 24.93 -19.83
C HIS A 80 -11.57 23.66 -19.95
N PHE A 81 -12.23 23.46 -21.09
CA PHE A 81 -13.08 22.29 -21.30
C PHE A 81 -12.24 21.01 -21.37
N ARG A 82 -11.19 20.99 -22.19
CA ARG A 82 -10.27 19.85 -22.33
C ARG A 82 -9.55 19.53 -21.02
N ARG A 83 -9.18 20.55 -20.24
CA ARG A 83 -8.59 20.35 -18.91
C ARG A 83 -9.54 19.61 -17.96
N ARG A 84 -10.84 19.91 -17.98
CA ARG A 84 -11.85 19.16 -17.18
C ARG A 84 -12.01 17.71 -17.64
N VAL A 85 -11.90 17.45 -18.94
CA VAL A 85 -11.91 16.08 -19.47
C VAL A 85 -10.67 15.30 -19.00
N LEU A 86 -9.49 15.92 -19.01
CA LEU A 86 -8.25 15.32 -18.53
C LEU A 86 -8.25 15.10 -17.01
N ASP A 87 -8.88 16.01 -16.25
CA ASP A 87 -9.11 15.80 -14.81
C ASP A 87 -10.02 14.58 -14.57
N SER A 88 -11.11 14.47 -15.32
CA SER A 88 -11.99 13.30 -15.25
C SER A 88 -11.24 12.00 -15.57
N ARG A 89 -10.33 12.03 -16.57
CA ARG A 89 -9.48 10.89 -16.92
C ARG A 89 -8.53 10.49 -15.78
N GLN A 90 -7.83 11.43 -15.14
CA GLN A 90 -6.94 11.09 -14.03
C GLN A 90 -7.72 10.61 -12.78
N LEU A 91 -8.93 11.13 -12.54
CA LEU A 91 -9.82 10.67 -11.48
C LEU A 91 -10.29 9.23 -11.74
N ALA A 92 -10.69 8.90 -12.97
CA ALA A 92 -11.06 7.53 -13.33
C ALA A 92 -9.90 6.55 -13.05
N LEU A 93 -8.67 6.92 -13.44
CA LEU A 93 -7.48 6.11 -13.16
C LEU A 93 -7.19 5.98 -11.65
N LYS A 94 -7.43 7.04 -10.86
CA LYS A 94 -7.35 6.98 -9.39
C LYS A 94 -8.36 5.97 -8.83
N VAL A 95 -9.61 6.05 -9.27
CA VAL A 95 -10.66 5.13 -8.83
C VAL A 95 -10.28 3.70 -9.19
N SER A 96 -9.85 3.43 -10.42
CA SER A 96 -9.40 2.09 -10.83
C SER A 96 -8.27 1.55 -9.96
N ALA A 97 -7.26 2.38 -9.65
CA ALA A 97 -6.16 1.97 -8.76
C ALA A 97 -6.66 1.62 -7.35
N ASN A 98 -7.56 2.44 -6.78
CA ASN A 98 -8.16 2.18 -5.47
C ASN A 98 -9.06 0.94 -5.48
N SER A 99 -9.74 0.66 -6.60
CA SER A 99 -10.56 -0.54 -6.77
C SER A 99 -9.75 -1.83 -6.74
N VAL A 100 -8.44 -1.81 -7.09
CA VAL A 100 -7.58 -3.00 -6.96
C VAL A 100 -7.45 -3.42 -5.49
N TYR A 101 -7.29 -2.46 -4.58
CA TYR A 101 -7.32 -2.72 -3.14
C TYR A 101 -8.70 -3.21 -2.69
N GLY A 102 -9.77 -2.53 -3.12
CA GLY A 102 -11.14 -2.92 -2.78
C GLY A 102 -11.49 -4.34 -3.23
N PHE A 103 -11.00 -4.76 -4.40
CA PHE A 103 -11.18 -6.10 -4.93
C PHE A 103 -10.64 -7.19 -4.00
N THR A 104 -9.48 -6.97 -3.36
CA THR A 104 -8.93 -7.96 -2.43
C THR A 104 -9.74 -8.08 -1.14
N GLY A 105 -10.43 -7.01 -0.72
CA GLY A 105 -11.27 -7.01 0.49
C GLY A 105 -12.72 -7.42 0.27
N ALA A 106 -13.17 -7.57 -0.98
CA ALA A 106 -14.56 -7.87 -1.30
C ALA A 106 -14.92 -9.33 -1.03
N GLN A 107 -15.55 -9.59 0.13
CA GLN A 107 -16.00 -10.94 0.52
C GLN A 107 -17.03 -11.51 -0.47
N VAL A 108 -17.93 -10.68 -0.96
CA VAL A 108 -18.81 -11.01 -2.10
C VAL A 108 -18.05 -10.69 -3.39
N GLY A 109 -17.15 -11.60 -3.77
CA GLY A 109 -16.25 -11.43 -4.89
C GLY A 109 -15.69 -12.75 -5.40
N LYS A 110 -14.95 -12.70 -6.50
CA LYS A 110 -14.36 -13.91 -7.12
C LYS A 110 -13.07 -14.37 -6.45
N LEU A 111 -12.35 -13.47 -5.78
CA LEU A 111 -11.03 -13.76 -5.20
C LEU A 111 -10.74 -12.90 -3.95
N PRO A 112 -11.53 -13.05 -2.86
CA PRO A 112 -11.24 -12.34 -1.61
C PRO A 112 -9.90 -12.80 -1.02
N CYS A 113 -9.15 -11.85 -0.45
CA CYS A 113 -7.94 -12.09 0.33
C CYS A 113 -7.83 -10.98 1.38
N LEU A 114 -8.40 -11.27 2.55
CA LEU A 114 -8.50 -10.33 3.66
C LEU A 114 -7.13 -10.01 4.26
N GLU A 115 -6.14 -10.89 4.09
CA GLU A 115 -4.77 -10.69 4.52
C GLU A 115 -4.16 -9.48 3.81
N ILE A 116 -4.42 -9.32 2.51
CA ILE A 116 -3.94 -8.17 1.73
C ILE A 116 -4.66 -6.89 2.18
N SER A 117 -6.00 -6.88 2.19
CA SER A 117 -6.76 -5.67 2.52
C SER A 117 -6.51 -5.21 3.95
N SER A 118 -6.47 -6.14 4.90
CA SER A 118 -6.21 -5.83 6.31
C SER A 118 -4.79 -5.34 6.54
N SER A 119 -3.81 -5.93 5.85
CA SER A 119 -2.41 -5.47 5.92
C SER A 119 -2.26 -4.05 5.39
N ILE A 120 -2.95 -3.70 4.30
CA ILE A 120 -2.92 -2.34 3.73
C ILE A 120 -3.47 -1.32 4.73
N SER A 121 -4.63 -1.60 5.32
CA SER A 121 -5.22 -0.74 6.35
C SER A 121 -4.37 -0.70 7.62
N GLY A 122 -3.71 -1.80 7.99
CA GLY A 122 -2.75 -1.86 9.08
C GLY A 122 -1.57 -0.91 8.86
N PHE A 123 -0.88 -1.02 7.72
CA PHE A 123 0.18 -0.09 7.36
C PHE A 123 -0.30 1.36 7.30
N GLY A 124 -1.51 1.61 6.80
CA GLY A 124 -2.10 2.95 6.77
C GLY A 124 -2.23 3.57 8.17
N ARG A 125 -2.72 2.81 9.15
CA ARG A 125 -2.83 3.25 10.55
C ARG A 125 -1.47 3.51 11.20
N ASP A 126 -0.51 2.61 10.99
CA ASP A 126 0.83 2.78 11.55
C ASP A 126 1.50 4.04 10.98
N MET A 127 1.41 4.25 9.66
CA MET A 127 2.01 5.40 9.00
C MET A 127 1.39 6.74 9.44
N ILE A 128 0.07 6.82 9.63
CA ILE A 128 -0.56 8.08 10.05
C ILE A 128 -0.21 8.42 11.51
N GLU A 129 -0.15 7.43 12.40
CA GLU A 129 0.26 7.66 13.79
C GLU A 129 1.76 7.99 13.88
N GLU A 130 2.61 7.30 13.11
CA GLU A 130 4.03 7.64 13.03
C GLU A 130 4.24 9.07 12.49
N THR A 131 3.49 9.47 11.47
CA THR A 131 3.54 10.83 10.93
C THR A 131 3.18 11.86 12.00
N LYS A 132 2.11 11.60 12.77
CA LYS A 132 1.72 12.48 13.88
C LYS A 132 2.84 12.60 14.92
N HIS A 133 3.39 11.47 15.38
CA HIS A 133 4.48 11.48 16.36
C HIS A 133 5.72 12.22 15.85
N LEU A 134 6.09 12.04 14.58
CA LEU A 134 7.22 12.74 13.97
C LEU A 134 6.99 14.25 13.92
N LEU A 135 5.78 14.71 13.62
CA LEU A 135 5.45 16.14 13.58
C LEU A 135 5.48 16.76 14.98
N GLU A 136 4.78 16.14 15.95
CA GLU A 136 4.70 16.66 17.32
C GLU A 136 6.04 16.57 18.07
N GLY A 137 6.90 15.60 17.74
CA GLY A 137 8.24 15.48 18.32
C GLY A 137 9.28 16.41 17.68
N ARG A 138 9.16 16.70 16.38
CA ARG A 138 10.14 17.52 15.65
C ARG A 138 9.91 19.02 15.84
N PHE A 139 8.67 19.48 15.75
CA PHE A 139 8.33 20.90 15.74
C PHE A 139 7.99 21.41 17.14
N THR A 140 9.01 21.49 18.00
CA THR A 140 8.87 21.88 19.41
C THR A 140 9.72 23.10 19.76
N ILE A 141 9.37 23.80 20.85
CA ILE A 141 10.17 24.88 21.42
C ILE A 141 11.56 24.37 21.79
N GLY A 142 11.65 23.15 22.32
CA GLY A 142 12.92 22.49 22.65
C GLY A 142 13.84 22.30 21.43
N ASN A 143 13.28 22.20 20.22
CA ASN A 143 14.02 22.10 18.96
C ASN A 143 14.19 23.45 18.24
N GLY A 144 13.97 24.58 18.93
CA GLY A 144 14.20 25.92 18.40
C GLY A 144 13.06 26.49 17.56
N TYR A 145 11.86 25.88 17.60
CA TYR A 145 10.67 26.42 16.95
C TYR A 145 9.93 27.40 17.87
N LYS A 146 9.05 28.23 17.30
CA LYS A 146 8.30 29.27 18.04
C LYS A 146 7.21 28.73 18.98
N GLY A 147 6.85 27.46 18.84
CA GLY A 147 5.79 26.81 19.60
C GLY A 147 5.82 25.30 19.38
N ASP A 148 5.08 24.58 20.22
CA ASP A 148 4.92 23.13 20.09
C ASP A 148 3.78 22.82 19.13
N ALA A 149 4.11 22.15 18.03
CA ALA A 149 3.12 21.67 17.08
C ALA A 149 2.25 20.60 17.73
N LYS A 150 0.94 20.70 17.49
CA LYS A 150 -0.05 19.73 17.93
C LYS A 150 -0.93 19.35 16.76
N VAL A 151 -1.06 18.06 16.51
CA VAL A 151 -1.96 17.53 15.48
C VAL A 151 -3.37 17.49 16.06
N ILE A 152 -4.26 18.31 15.49
CA ILE A 152 -5.64 18.48 15.99
C ILE A 152 -6.69 17.68 15.20
N TYR A 153 -6.31 17.15 14.03
CA TYR A 153 -7.19 16.39 13.15
C TYR A 153 -6.39 15.46 12.24
N GLY A 154 -7.00 14.34 11.83
CA GLY A 154 -6.47 13.42 10.84
C GLY A 154 -7.60 12.63 10.17
N ASP A 155 -7.51 12.46 8.85
CA ASP A 155 -8.42 11.66 8.03
C ASP A 155 -7.60 10.91 6.97
N THR A 156 -8.03 9.69 6.62
CA THR A 156 -7.25 8.70 5.84
C THR A 156 -7.55 8.78 4.35
#